data_AF-T5A788-F1
#
_entry.id   AF-T5A788-F1
#
_cell.length_a   1.000
_cell.length_b   1.000
_cell.length_c   1.000
_cell.angle_alpha   90.00
_cell.angle_beta   90.00
_cell.angle_gamma   90.00
#
_symmetry.space_group_name_H-M   'P 1'
#
loop_
_entity.id
_entity.type
_entity.pdbx_description
1 polymer ?
#
loop_
_entity_poly.entity_id
_entity_poly.type
_entity_poly.pdbx_seq_one_letter_code
_entity_poly.pdbx_strand_id
1 'polypeptide(L)'
;METPESLRTEIANHQATLDSLKARLVVAEALEREARLQASASAESTPRPLASHEYERYGRQMIVPCFGLEGEFCSARSRPAFAGRGQGHQADDGSSQTAQLRLKQSRVLVVGAGGLGCPAAAYLAGAGVGTLGLVDGDTVEASNLHRQIAHATDRVGVAKVLSAVRYLQG
;
A
#
# COMPACT_ATOMS: atom_id res chain seq x y z
N MET A 1 -14.43 -42.71 39.73
CA MET A 1 -14.78 -43.05 38.33
C MET A 1 -15.55 -41.88 37.78
N GLU A 2 -15.06 -41.25 36.71
CA GLU A 2 -15.80 -40.19 36.04
C GLU A 2 -17.10 -40.77 35.48
N THR A 3 -18.24 -40.26 35.93
CA THR A 3 -19.54 -40.64 35.38
C THR A 3 -19.87 -39.74 34.20
N PRO A 4 -20.60 -40.23 33.17
CA PRO A 4 -21.01 -39.40 32.04
C PRO A 4 -21.80 -38.15 32.43
N GLU A 5 -22.52 -38.18 33.55
CA GLU A 5 -23.23 -37.01 34.07
C GLU A 5 -22.27 -35.97 34.68
N SER A 6 -21.27 -36.41 35.45
CA SER A 6 -20.24 -35.51 36.01
C SER A 6 -19.51 -34.75 34.91
N LEU A 7 -19.11 -35.44 33.83
CA LEU A 7 -18.44 -34.81 32.69
C LEU A 7 -19.35 -33.82 31.94
N ARG A 8 -20.65 -34.10 31.81
CA ARG A 8 -21.61 -33.17 31.19
C ARG A 8 -21.78 -31.90 32.02
N THR A 9 -21.86 -32.02 33.34
CA THR A 9 -21.93 -30.88 34.25
C THR A 9 -20.65 -30.05 34.19
N GLU A 10 -19.49 -30.70 34.13
CA GLU A 10 -18.20 -30.03 34.02
C GLU A 10 -18.04 -29.28 32.67
N ILE A 11 -18.45 -29.90 31.57
CA ILE A 11 -18.50 -29.25 30.25
C ILE A 11 -19.41 -28.02 30.28
N ALA A 12 -20.60 -28.12 30.88
CA ALA A 12 -21.52 -26.99 31.00
C ALA A 12 -20.93 -25.83 31.82
N ASN A 13 -20.21 -26.14 32.91
CA ASN A 13 -19.52 -25.14 33.72
C ASN A 13 -18.38 -24.45 32.96
N HIS A 14 -17.60 -25.21 32.18
CA HIS A 14 -16.56 -24.65 31.33
C HIS A 14 -17.12 -23.80 30.19
N GLN A 15 -18.23 -24.20 29.59
CA GLN A 15 -18.92 -23.41 28.58
C GLN A 15 -19.41 -22.08 29.15
N ALA A 16 -20.04 -22.09 30.33
CA ALA A 16 -20.43 -20.85 31.03
C ALA A 16 -19.23 -19.95 31.35
N THR A 17 -18.10 -20.55 31.73
CA THR A 17 -16.84 -19.81 31.96
C THR A 17 -16.30 -19.19 30.67
N LEU A 18 -16.30 -19.94 29.56
CA LEU A 18 -15.85 -19.46 28.26
C LEU A 18 -16.73 -18.32 27.76
N ASP A 19 -18.04 -18.41 27.93
CA ASP A 19 -18.97 -17.36 27.51
C ASP A 19 -18.75 -16.07 28.31
N SER A 20 -18.50 -16.19 29.62
CA SER A 20 -18.11 -15.06 30.46
C SER A 20 -16.79 -14.41 30.01
N LEU A 21 -15.77 -15.22 29.69
CA LEU A 21 -14.48 -14.73 29.23
C LEU A 21 -14.57 -14.05 27.85
N LYS A 22 -15.36 -14.62 26.92
CA LYS A 22 -15.62 -14.01 25.61
C LYS A 22 -16.32 -12.67 25.73
N ALA A 23 -17.32 -12.55 26.60
CA ALA A 23 -18.00 -11.29 26.86
C ALA A 23 -17.03 -10.22 27.39
N ARG A 24 -16.15 -10.60 28.32
CA ARG A 24 -15.10 -9.71 28.86
C ARG A 24 -14.06 -9.32 27.79
N LEU A 25 -13.70 -10.24 26.89
CA LEU A 25 -12.77 -9.97 25.80
C LEU A 25 -13.32 -8.93 24.82
N VAL A 26 -14.59 -9.03 24.43
CA VAL A 26 -15.22 -8.05 23.52
C VAL A 26 -15.19 -6.65 24.12
N VAL A 27 -15.46 -6.52 25.42
CA VAL A 27 -15.40 -5.22 26.11
C VAL A 27 -13.96 -4.71 26.16
N ALA A 28 -12.98 -5.56 26.48
CA ALA A 28 -11.57 -5.18 26.52
C ALA A 28 -11.06 -4.73 25.13
N GLU A 29 -11.39 -5.47 24.07
CA GLU A 29 -11.02 -5.13 22.69
C GLU A 29 -11.68 -3.83 22.22
N ALA A 30 -12.93 -3.57 22.63
CA ALA A 30 -13.61 -2.30 22.33
C ALA A 30 -12.90 -1.12 23.01
N LEU A 31 -12.55 -1.26 24.29
CA LEU A 31 -11.79 -0.25 25.05
C LEU A 31 -10.39 -0.04 24.46
N GLU A 32 -9.68 -1.11 24.07
CA GLU A 32 -8.38 -0.99 23.40
C GLU A 32 -8.49 -0.31 22.03
N ARG A 33 -9.55 -0.58 21.27
CA ARG A 33 -9.79 0.05 19.98
C ARG A 33 -10.10 1.53 20.14
N GLU A 34 -10.93 1.91 21.12
CA GLU A 34 -11.21 3.31 21.47
C GLU A 34 -9.94 4.02 21.96
N ALA A 35 -9.15 3.39 22.83
CA ALA A 35 -7.87 3.91 23.30
C ALA A 35 -6.87 4.08 22.15
N ARG A 36 -6.81 3.14 21.19
CA ARG A 36 -5.95 3.24 20.01
C ARG A 36 -6.42 4.35 19.06
N LEU A 37 -7.72 4.54 18.90
CA LEU A 37 -8.29 5.64 18.11
C LEU A 37 -7.98 7.00 18.77
N GLN A 38 -8.16 7.12 20.08
CA GLN A 38 -7.79 8.31 20.85
C GLN A 38 -6.29 8.58 20.82
N ALA A 39 -5.46 7.54 20.97
CA ALA A 39 -4.01 7.63 20.84
C ALA A 39 -3.60 8.03 19.41
N SER A 40 -4.27 7.53 18.37
CA SER A 40 -4.00 7.94 16.99
C SER A 40 -4.47 9.35 16.65
N ALA A 41 -5.51 9.85 17.34
CA ALA A 41 -5.97 11.23 17.23
C ALA A 41 -5.09 12.22 18.00
N SER A 42 -4.38 11.72 19.02
CA SER A 42 -3.45 12.48 19.87
C SER A 42 -1.99 12.33 19.43
N ALA A 43 -1.68 11.31 18.63
CA ALA A 43 -0.37 11.09 18.04
C ALA A 43 -0.19 12.12 16.93
N GLU A 44 0.54 13.18 17.27
CA GLU A 44 1.19 14.05 16.31
C GLU A 44 1.76 13.21 15.16
N SER A 45 1.26 13.44 13.95
CA SER A 45 1.84 12.85 12.75
C SER A 45 3.32 13.18 12.79
N THR A 46 4.20 12.17 12.73
CA THR A 46 5.64 12.41 12.61
C THR A 46 5.82 13.47 11.53
N PRO A 47 6.37 14.66 11.86
CA PRO A 47 6.46 15.74 10.89
C PRO A 47 7.24 15.18 9.72
N ARG A 48 6.63 15.18 8.53
CA ARG A 48 7.42 15.09 7.32
C ARG A 48 7.87 16.52 7.03
N PRO A 49 9.18 16.76 6.86
CA PRO A 49 10.27 15.78 6.73
C PRO A 49 10.87 15.29 8.06
N LEU A 50 11.49 14.09 8.04
CA LEU A 50 12.24 13.46 9.14
C LEU A 50 13.31 14.41 9.73
N ALA A 51 13.74 14.17 10.97
CA ALA A 51 14.81 14.95 11.57
C ALA A 51 16.19 14.57 10.99
N SER A 52 17.15 15.50 10.99
CA SER A 52 18.50 15.31 10.39
C SER A 52 19.24 14.05 10.89
N HIS A 53 19.09 13.72 12.18
CA HIS A 53 19.72 12.53 12.78
C HIS A 53 19.03 11.21 12.36
N GLU A 54 17.77 11.26 11.92
CA GLU A 54 17.07 10.11 11.34
C GLU A 54 17.54 9.86 9.91
N TYR A 55 17.85 10.91 9.15
CA TYR A 55 18.51 10.78 7.84
C TYR A 55 19.88 10.11 7.95
N GLU A 56 20.65 10.36 9.00
CA GLU A 56 21.91 9.65 9.23
C GLU A 56 21.68 8.17 9.60
N ARG A 57 20.62 7.87 10.37
CA ARG A 57 20.24 6.49 10.76
C ARG A 57 19.74 5.67 9.56
N TYR A 58 18.98 6.27 8.66
CA TYR A 58 18.41 5.62 7.46
C TYR A 58 19.22 5.84 6.18
N GLY A 59 20.28 6.66 6.22
CA GLY A 59 21.07 7.12 5.07
C GLY A 59 21.89 6.05 4.34
N ARG A 60 21.84 4.78 4.77
CA ARG A 60 22.33 3.64 3.98
C ARG A 60 21.32 3.16 2.93
N GLN A 61 20.08 3.66 2.99
CA GLN A 61 19.02 3.40 2.02
C GLN A 61 18.96 4.58 1.04
N MET A 62 19.27 4.34 -0.23
CA MET A 62 19.05 5.36 -1.26
C MET A 62 17.55 5.55 -1.45
N ILE A 63 17.03 6.64 -0.89
CA ILE A 63 15.73 7.20 -1.27
C ILE A 63 16.00 8.06 -2.50
N VAL A 64 15.46 7.68 -3.67
CA VAL A 64 15.46 8.56 -4.85
C VAL A 64 14.11 9.29 -4.87
N PRO A 65 14.02 10.53 -4.37
CA PRO A 65 12.84 11.35 -4.61
C PRO A 65 12.81 11.77 -6.08
N CYS A 66 11.60 11.88 -6.64
CA CYS A 66 11.31 12.38 -7.98
C CYS A 66 11.55 11.36 -9.12
N PHE A 67 10.73 10.31 -9.19
CA PHE A 67 10.49 9.67 -10.48
C PHE A 67 9.02 9.29 -10.68
N GLY A 68 8.48 9.75 -11.82
CA GLY A 68 7.16 9.43 -12.33
C GLY A 68 7.17 9.81 -13.80
N LEU A 69 6.91 8.84 -14.68
CA LEU A 69 6.61 9.12 -16.09
C LEU A 69 5.34 9.97 -16.14
N GLU A 70 5.36 11.05 -16.92
CA GLU A 70 4.16 11.82 -17.20
C GLU A 70 3.21 10.93 -18.01
N GLY A 71 2.18 10.38 -17.37
CA GLY A 71 1.15 9.63 -18.07
C GLY A 71 0.51 10.53 -19.14
N GLU A 72 0.76 10.23 -20.41
CA GLU A 72 0.11 10.87 -21.54
C GLU A 72 -1.37 10.49 -21.60
N PHE A 73 -2.20 11.47 -21.27
CA PHE A 73 -3.60 11.74 -21.65
C PHE A 73 -4.67 10.63 -21.69
N CYS A 74 -5.77 10.94 -21.00
CA CYS A 74 -7.10 10.92 -21.62
C CYS A 74 -7.75 12.30 -21.42
N SER A 75 -7.50 13.21 -22.36
CA SER A 75 -8.22 14.48 -22.47
C SER A 75 -9.62 14.16 -22.99
N ALA A 76 -10.63 14.42 -22.18
CA ALA A 76 -12.02 14.43 -22.61
C ALA A 76 -12.26 15.55 -23.64
N ARG A 77 -11.85 15.35 -24.89
CA ARG A 77 -12.22 16.18 -26.04
C ARG A 77 -12.07 15.38 -27.33
N SER A 78 -13.16 14.71 -27.71
CA SER A 78 -13.69 14.55 -29.08
C SER A 78 -14.55 13.29 -29.18
N ARG A 79 -15.78 13.33 -28.66
CA ARG A 79 -16.83 12.44 -29.17
C ARG A 79 -17.50 13.20 -30.33
N PRO A 80 -17.65 12.62 -31.53
CA PRO A 80 -18.53 13.20 -32.52
C PRO A 80 -19.95 13.17 -31.96
N ALA A 81 -20.66 14.28 -32.15
CA ALA A 81 -22.05 14.43 -31.73
C ALA A 81 -22.92 13.39 -32.46
N PHE A 82 -23.41 12.37 -31.74
CA PHE A 82 -24.58 11.63 -32.17
C PHE A 82 -25.80 12.28 -31.54
N ALA A 83 -26.53 13.04 -32.34
CA ALA A 83 -27.80 13.65 -31.98
C ALA A 83 -28.85 12.56 -31.74
N GLY A 84 -29.37 12.47 -30.50
CA GLY A 84 -30.43 11.53 -30.15
C GLY A 84 -30.93 11.74 -28.73
N ARG A 85 -32.15 12.28 -28.63
CA ARG A 85 -32.93 12.60 -27.43
C ARG A 85 -32.89 11.54 -26.32
N GLY A 86 -32.81 12.02 -25.07
CA GLY A 86 -33.13 11.24 -23.87
C GLY A 86 -32.95 12.08 -22.61
N GLN A 87 -34.03 12.74 -22.16
CA GLN A 87 -34.16 13.31 -20.82
C GLN A 87 -34.04 12.17 -19.80
N GLY A 88 -33.15 12.30 -18.80
CA GLY A 88 -33.09 11.38 -17.68
C GLY A 88 -31.78 11.43 -16.90
N HIS A 89 -31.87 11.90 -15.66
CA HIS A 89 -30.84 11.92 -14.61
C HIS A 89 -29.70 12.92 -14.80
N GLN A 90 -29.89 14.10 -14.22
CA GLN A 90 -28.79 14.86 -13.66
C GLN A 90 -28.14 13.98 -12.59
N ALA A 91 -26.98 13.41 -12.91
CA ALA A 91 -26.13 12.79 -11.92
C ALA A 91 -25.38 13.88 -11.15
N ASP A 92 -25.42 13.72 -9.84
CA ASP A 92 -24.91 14.55 -8.77
C ASP A 92 -23.53 15.18 -8.94
N ASP A 93 -23.47 16.36 -8.33
CA ASP A 93 -22.42 16.97 -7.50
C ASP A 93 -20.97 17.18 -8.01
N GLY A 94 -20.49 18.38 -7.72
CA GLY A 94 -19.17 18.86 -8.07
C GLY A 94 -18.10 18.33 -7.14
N SER A 95 -17.39 17.27 -7.55
CA SER A 95 -15.98 17.04 -7.21
C SER A 95 -15.30 16.04 -8.15
N SER A 96 -15.58 16.11 -9.45
CA SER A 96 -14.95 15.23 -10.45
C SER A 96 -13.51 15.66 -10.78
N GLN A 97 -12.63 15.67 -9.79
CA GLN A 97 -11.23 15.33 -10.08
C GLN A 97 -11.25 13.86 -10.51
N THR A 98 -11.10 13.64 -11.82
CA THR A 98 -11.04 12.29 -12.41
C THR A 98 -10.10 11.39 -11.60
N ALA A 99 -10.42 10.10 -11.44
CA ALA A 99 -9.61 9.16 -10.65
C ALA A 99 -8.11 9.19 -11.04
N GLN A 100 -7.82 9.49 -12.31
CA GLN A 100 -6.46 9.69 -12.81
C GLN A 100 -5.73 10.90 -12.19
N LEU A 101 -6.42 12.03 -11.97
CA LEU A 101 -5.82 13.18 -11.29
C LEU A 101 -5.44 12.85 -9.85
N ARG A 102 -6.25 12.04 -9.16
CA ARG A 102 -5.94 11.54 -7.81
C ARG A 102 -4.69 10.64 -7.82
N LEU A 103 -4.57 9.74 -8.81
CA LEU A 103 -3.36 8.92 -8.98
C LEU A 103 -2.12 9.78 -9.27
N LYS A 104 -2.24 10.77 -10.15
CA LYS A 104 -1.15 11.72 -10.46
C LYS A 104 -0.73 12.57 -9.24
N GLN A 105 -1.60 12.78 -8.26
CA GLN A 105 -1.28 13.47 -7.01
C GLN A 105 -0.80 12.53 -5.91
N SER A 106 -0.96 11.22 -6.09
CA SER A 106 -0.58 10.21 -5.10
C SER A 106 0.92 9.97 -5.05
N ARG A 107 1.41 9.54 -3.88
CA ARG A 107 2.80 9.17 -3.64
C ARG A 107 2.85 7.78 -3.03
N VAL A 108 3.59 6.88 -3.66
CA VAL A 108 3.70 5.47 -3.25
C VAL A 108 5.17 5.14 -3.01
N LEU A 109 5.46 4.42 -1.92
CA LEU A 109 6.78 3.89 -1.62
C LEU A 109 6.74 2.37 -1.75
N VAL A 110 7.59 1.80 -2.60
CA VAL A 110 7.75 0.35 -2.75
C VAL A 110 9.05 -0.05 -2.04
N VAL A 111 8.91 -0.89 -1.02
CA VAL A 111 10.05 -1.43 -0.26
C VAL A 111 10.36 -2.83 -0.81
N GLY A 112 11.55 -2.96 -1.36
CA GLY A 112 12.03 -4.11 -2.12
C GLY A 112 11.76 -3.92 -3.62
N ALA A 113 12.82 -3.95 -4.42
CA ALA A 113 12.82 -4.05 -5.87
C ALA A 113 13.09 -5.52 -6.32
N GLY A 114 12.59 -6.48 -5.55
CA GLY A 114 12.70 -7.92 -5.83
C GLY A 114 11.58 -8.47 -6.71
N GLY A 115 11.27 -9.77 -6.57
CA GLY A 115 10.31 -10.46 -7.44
C GLY A 115 8.86 -9.95 -7.35
N LEU A 116 8.47 -9.37 -6.21
CA LEU A 116 7.15 -8.75 -6.04
C LEU A 116 7.17 -7.25 -6.32
N GLY A 117 8.24 -6.57 -5.90
CA GLY A 117 8.39 -5.14 -6.06
C GLY A 117 8.57 -4.69 -7.51
N CYS A 118 9.33 -5.46 -8.30
CA CYS A 118 9.53 -5.19 -9.73
C CYS A 118 8.19 -5.06 -10.50
N PRO A 119 7.31 -6.07 -10.50
CA PRO A 119 6.02 -5.96 -11.21
C PRO A 119 5.10 -4.91 -10.59
N ALA A 120 5.05 -4.80 -9.26
CA ALA A 120 4.21 -3.79 -8.61
C ALA A 120 4.61 -2.36 -9.02
N ALA A 121 5.90 -2.05 -8.99
CA ALA A 121 6.43 -0.75 -9.40
C ALA A 121 6.15 -0.46 -10.88
N ALA A 122 6.28 -1.47 -11.76
CA ALA A 122 5.98 -1.34 -13.19
C ALA A 122 4.51 -0.96 -13.43
N TYR A 123 3.57 -1.64 -12.76
CA TYR A 123 2.14 -1.32 -12.91
C TYR A 123 1.78 0.03 -12.29
N LEU A 124 2.37 0.41 -11.14
CA LEU A 124 2.11 1.71 -10.52
C LEU A 124 2.64 2.87 -11.38
N ALA A 125 3.82 2.72 -11.98
CA ALA A 125 4.36 3.67 -12.93
C ALA A 125 3.47 3.78 -14.18
N GLY A 126 3.09 2.64 -14.78
CA GLY A 126 2.21 2.61 -15.95
C GLY A 126 0.79 3.13 -15.69
N ALA A 127 0.28 3.01 -14.46
CA ALA A 127 -1.00 3.58 -14.04
C ALA A 127 -0.96 5.11 -13.84
N GLY A 128 0.23 5.72 -13.87
CA GLY A 128 0.39 7.17 -13.72
C GLY A 128 0.35 7.66 -12.28
N VAL A 129 0.88 6.87 -11.34
CA VAL A 129 1.17 7.35 -9.97
C VAL A 129 2.19 8.49 -10.04
N GLY A 130 1.88 9.63 -9.42
CA GLY A 130 2.68 10.84 -9.56
C GLY A 130 4.07 10.77 -8.95
N THR A 131 4.24 10.06 -7.84
CA THR A 131 5.56 9.87 -7.22
C THR A 131 5.71 8.45 -6.76
N LEU A 132 6.68 7.73 -7.34
CA LEU A 132 7.03 6.38 -6.95
C LEU A 132 8.42 6.37 -6.32
N GLY A 133 8.50 6.12 -5.02
CA GLY A 133 9.75 5.88 -4.30
C GLY A 133 10.07 4.38 -4.30
N LEU A 134 11.34 4.05 -4.49
CA LEU A 134 11.85 2.67 -4.38
C LEU A 134 12.90 2.61 -3.27
N VAL A 135 12.84 1.57 -2.45
CA VAL A 135 13.85 1.29 -1.40
C VAL A 135 14.29 -0.16 -1.54
N ASP A 136 15.56 -0.39 -1.82
CA ASP A 136 16.17 -1.73 -1.82
C ASP A 136 17.65 -1.58 -1.49
N GLY A 137 18.16 -2.44 -0.60
CA GLY A 137 19.56 -2.42 -0.14
C GLY A 137 20.49 -3.34 -0.93
N ASP A 138 19.93 -4.16 -1.83
CA ASP A 138 20.68 -5.19 -2.55
C ASP A 138 21.18 -4.68 -3.91
N THR A 139 22.05 -5.50 -4.50
CA THR A 139 22.48 -5.37 -5.89
C THR A 139 21.84 -6.44 -6.77
N VAL A 140 21.82 -6.21 -8.08
CA VAL A 140 21.28 -7.15 -9.05
C VAL A 140 22.19 -8.38 -9.14
N GLU A 141 21.59 -9.57 -9.08
CA GLU A 141 22.29 -10.84 -9.22
C GLU A 141 21.69 -11.66 -10.36
N ALA A 142 22.53 -12.39 -11.10
CA ALA A 142 22.10 -13.21 -12.23
C ALA A 142 21.09 -14.30 -11.83
N SER A 143 21.25 -14.89 -10.64
CA SER A 143 20.34 -15.90 -10.06
C SER A 143 18.92 -15.38 -9.86
N ASN A 144 18.74 -14.06 -9.79
CA ASN A 144 17.46 -13.43 -9.47
C ASN A 144 16.69 -12.93 -10.70
N LEU A 145 17.33 -12.91 -11.88
CA LEU A 145 16.76 -12.35 -13.11
C LEU A 145 15.49 -13.05 -13.60
N HIS A 146 15.34 -14.36 -13.34
CA HIS A 146 14.16 -15.13 -13.79
C HIS A 146 12.83 -14.66 -13.17
N ARG A 147 12.88 -13.90 -12.06
CA ARG A 147 11.69 -13.38 -11.36
C ARG A 147 11.68 -11.87 -11.15
N GLN A 148 12.78 -11.19 -11.47
CA GLN A 148 12.94 -9.74 -11.24
C GLN A 148 12.98 -9.01 -12.60
N ILE A 149 11.81 -8.85 -13.20
CA ILE A 149 11.64 -8.35 -14.58
C ILE A 149 12.20 -6.94 -14.83
N ALA A 150 12.40 -6.13 -13.78
CA ALA A 150 12.96 -4.78 -13.93
C ALA A 150 14.50 -4.78 -14.09
N HIS A 151 15.15 -5.95 -13.95
CA HIS A 151 16.60 -6.10 -14.04
C HIS A 151 17.01 -6.86 -15.30
N ALA A 152 18.25 -6.67 -15.73
CA ALA A 152 18.81 -7.32 -16.92
C ALA A 152 20.26 -7.73 -16.66
N THR A 153 20.75 -8.67 -17.48
CA THR A 153 22.08 -9.29 -17.33
C THR A 153 23.22 -8.28 -17.40
N ASP A 154 23.05 -7.21 -18.18
CA ASP A 154 24.01 -6.11 -18.31
C ASP A 154 24.08 -5.20 -17.07
N ARG A 155 23.14 -5.35 -16.13
CA ARG A 155 23.03 -4.56 -14.90
C ARG A 155 23.36 -5.34 -13.63
N VAL A 156 23.91 -6.56 -13.75
CA VAL A 156 24.38 -7.34 -12.59
C VAL A 156 25.47 -6.57 -11.83
N GLY A 157 25.37 -6.56 -10.49
CA GLY A 157 26.25 -5.79 -9.60
C GLY A 157 25.84 -4.33 -9.38
N VAL A 158 24.89 -3.81 -10.16
CA VAL A 158 24.30 -2.48 -9.94
C VAL A 158 23.30 -2.55 -8.79
N ALA A 159 23.15 -1.49 -8.00
CA ALA A 159 22.10 -1.39 -6.99
C ALA A 159 20.72 -1.64 -7.61
N LYS A 160 19.89 -2.49 -6.98
CA LYS A 160 18.57 -2.85 -7.51
C LYS A 160 17.69 -1.62 -7.72
N VAL A 161 17.74 -0.65 -6.80
CA VAL A 161 17.02 0.63 -6.95
C VAL A 161 17.39 1.35 -8.24
N LEU A 162 18.68 1.48 -8.57
CA LEU A 162 19.12 2.19 -9.79
C LEU A 162 18.73 1.41 -11.05
N SER A 163 18.88 0.09 -11.02
CA SER A 163 18.44 -0.75 -12.12
C SER A 163 16.92 -0.64 -12.32
N ALA A 164 16.13 -0.74 -11.25
CA ALA A 164 14.68 -0.65 -11.33
C ALA A 164 14.23 0.72 -11.81
N VAL A 165 14.82 1.81 -11.30
CA VAL A 165 14.56 3.17 -11.81
C VAL A 165 14.80 3.20 -13.32
N ARG A 166 15.99 2.81 -13.81
CA ARG A 166 16.30 2.81 -15.24
C ARG A 166 15.28 2.05 -16.10
N TYR A 167 14.73 0.95 -15.59
CA TYR A 167 13.68 0.20 -16.27
C TYR A 167 12.34 0.94 -16.31
N LEU A 168 12.00 1.67 -15.25
CA LEU A 168 10.76 2.44 -15.17
C LEU A 168 10.82 3.77 -15.91
N GLN A 169 12.01 4.28 -16.25
CA GLN A 169 12.17 5.54 -17.01
C GLN A 169 12.26 5.34 -18.52
N GLY A 170 12.65 4.14 -18.97
CA GLY A 170 12.82 3.78 -20.37
C GLY A 170 11.51 3.28 -20.98
#